data_AF-A0A9W4SS88-F1
#
_entry.id   AF-A0A9W4SS88-F1
#
_cell.length_a   1.000
_cell.length_b   1.000
_cell.length_c   1.000
_cell.angle_alpha   90.00
_cell.angle_beta   90.00
_cell.angle_gamma   90.00
#
_symmetry.space_group_name_H-M   'P 1'
#
loop_
_entity.id
_entity.type
_entity.pdbx_description
1 polymer ?
#
loop_
_entity_poly.entity_id
_entity_poly.type
_entity_poly.pdbx_seq_one_letter_code
_entity_poly.pdbx_strand_id
1 'polypeptide(L)'
;MKITIQIKSQAFETKNKLAKIIQDNIISMPEEIHPYIPLINTFCKTISCLRRLEMPSQPQNISEVNISESLCFTLNSNFFLVKDHMVDQERILIFTISENIRLI
;
A
#
# COMPACT_ATOMS: atom_id res chain seq x y z
N MET A 1 10.37 -18.54 19.78
CA MET A 1 11.25 -18.74 18.60
C MET A 1 11.71 -17.38 18.10
N LYS A 2 13.02 -17.09 18.15
CA LYS A 2 13.63 -15.77 17.90
C LYS A 2 13.40 -15.25 16.47
N ILE A 3 13.38 -16.15 15.49
CA ILE A 3 13.20 -15.87 14.06
C ILE A 3 11.83 -15.28 13.74
N THR A 4 10.75 -15.83 14.32
CA THR A 4 9.40 -15.32 14.09
C THR A 4 9.25 -13.87 14.56
N ILE A 5 9.91 -13.51 15.67
CA ILE A 5 9.90 -12.14 16.19
C ILE A 5 10.67 -11.20 15.24
N GLN A 6 11.84 -11.64 14.76
CA GLN A 6 12.69 -10.86 13.87
C GLN A 6 12.05 -10.63 12.50
N ILE A 7 11.42 -11.65 11.91
CA ILE A 7 10.65 -11.53 10.67
C ILE A 7 9.46 -10.59 10.86
N LYS A 8 8.77 -10.66 12.01
CA LYS A 8 7.65 -9.77 12.30
C LYS A 8 8.08 -8.30 12.38
N SER A 9 9.17 -8.01 13.08
CA SER A 9 9.75 -6.65 13.17
C SER A 9 10.18 -6.15 11.79
N GLN A 10 10.93 -6.93 11.01
CA GLN A 10 11.35 -6.51 9.67
C GLN A 10 10.18 -6.34 8.69
N ALA A 11 9.14 -7.18 8.79
CA ALA A 11 7.96 -7.07 7.95
C ALA A 11 7.16 -5.79 8.20
N PHE A 12 7.19 -5.29 9.43
CA PHE A 12 6.54 -4.06 9.89
C PHE A 12 7.42 -2.83 9.60
N GLU A 13 8.68 -2.85 10.02
CA GLU A 13 9.58 -1.70 9.94
C GLU A 13 10.14 -1.44 8.53
N THR A 14 10.10 -2.43 7.63
CA THR A 14 10.75 -2.33 6.31
C THR A 14 9.81 -2.59 5.12
N LYS A 15 10.01 -1.80 4.05
CA LYS A 15 9.39 -2.02 2.72
C LYS A 15 10.15 -3.05 1.86
N ASN A 16 11.04 -3.83 2.46
CA ASN A 16 11.85 -4.82 1.73
C ASN A 16 10.97 -5.84 0.99
N LYS A 17 11.44 -6.37 -0.14
CA LYS A 17 10.72 -7.46 -0.81
C LYS A 17 10.65 -8.69 0.10
N LEU A 18 9.57 -9.44 -0.02
CA LEU A 18 9.30 -10.60 0.81
C LEU A 18 10.43 -11.64 0.71
N ALA A 19 10.97 -11.85 -0.49
CA ALA A 19 12.14 -12.70 -0.73
C ALA A 19 13.39 -12.24 0.04
N LYS A 20 13.62 -10.93 0.18
CA LYS A 20 14.78 -10.38 0.90
C LYS A 20 14.66 -10.63 2.40
N ILE A 21 13.49 -10.37 2.99
CA ILE A 21 13.23 -10.64 4.41
C ILE A 21 13.43 -12.14 4.71
N ILE A 22 12.94 -13.02 3.84
CA ILE A 22 13.14 -14.46 3.99
C ILE A 22 14.62 -14.83 3.89
N GLN A 23 15.32 -14.31 2.87
CA GLN A 23 16.73 -14.60 2.64
C GLN A 23 17.60 -14.19 3.84
N ASP A 24 17.40 -12.96 4.34
CA ASP A 24 18.19 -12.39 5.43
C ASP A 24 18.02 -13.16 6.76
N ASN A 25 16.87 -13.82 6.96
CA ASN A 25 16.55 -14.56 8.19
C ASN A 25 16.72 -16.09 8.08
N ILE A 26 16.72 -16.67 6.87
CA ILE A 26 16.87 -18.12 6.67
C ILE A 26 18.29 -18.50 6.31
N ILE A 27 18.97 -17.75 5.42
CA ILE A 27 20.34 -18.08 4.98
C ILE A 27 21.37 -17.87 6.10
N SER A 28 21.10 -16.96 7.02
CA SER A 28 21.97 -16.65 8.15
C SER A 28 21.92 -17.67 9.30
N MET A 29 21.16 -18.76 9.16
CA MET A 29 20.89 -19.70 10.24
C MET A 29 21.82 -20.93 10.21
N PRO A 30 22.25 -21.43 11.39
CA PRO A 30 22.97 -22.70 11.49
C PRO A 30 22.11 -23.90 11.07
N GLU A 31 22.70 -24.88 10.38
CA GLU A 31 22.01 -26.06 9.84
C GLU A 31 21.20 -26.84 10.90
N GLU A 32 21.69 -26.85 12.15
CA GLU A 32 21.13 -27.55 13.30
C GLU A 32 19.68 -27.14 13.63
N ILE A 33 19.29 -25.90 13.29
CA ILE A 33 17.95 -25.37 13.59
C ILE A 33 16.99 -25.43 12.40
N HIS A 34 17.43 -25.88 11.22
CA HIS A 34 16.58 -25.99 10.02
C HIS A 34 15.29 -26.81 10.23
N PRO A 35 15.28 -27.93 10.97
CA PRO A 35 14.05 -28.68 11.22
C PRO A 35 12.98 -27.89 11.98
N TYR A 36 13.39 -26.84 12.70
CA TYR A 36 12.51 -25.98 13.48
C TYR A 36 12.12 -24.71 12.73
N ILE A 37 12.59 -24.50 11.50
CA ILE A 37 12.23 -23.35 10.67
C ILE A 37 10.80 -23.57 10.11
N PRO A 38 9.85 -22.66 10.40
CA PRO A 38 8.55 -22.68 9.75
C PRO A 38 8.68 -22.75 8.23
N LEU A 39 7.78 -23.51 7.60
CA LEU A 39 7.73 -23.59 6.14
C LEU A 39 7.68 -22.17 5.53
N ILE A 40 8.36 -21.96 4.40
CA ILE A 40 8.42 -20.67 3.69
C ILE A 40 7.04 -20.04 3.51
N ASN A 41 6.02 -20.84 3.20
CA ASN A 41 4.63 -20.38 3.04
C ASN A 41 4.04 -19.76 4.32
N THR A 42 4.46 -20.24 5.50
CA THR A 42 4.07 -19.68 6.80
C THR A 42 4.67 -18.30 7.01
N PHE A 43 5.91 -18.08 6.59
CA PHE A 43 6.53 -16.76 6.61
C PHE A 43 5.87 -15.80 5.64
N CYS A 44 5.61 -16.24 4.40
CA CYS A 44 4.89 -15.43 3.42
C CYS A 44 3.54 -14.95 3.95
N LYS A 45 2.73 -15.86 4.51
CA LYS A 45 1.45 -15.51 5.11
C LYS A 45 1.59 -14.53 6.28
N THR A 46 2.60 -14.72 7.14
CA THR A 46 2.86 -13.82 8.27
C THR A 46 3.20 -12.42 7.82
N ILE A 47 4.16 -12.29 6.88
CA ILE A 47 4.59 -11.00 6.33
C ILE A 47 3.43 -10.29 5.61
N SER A 48 2.68 -11.01 4.78
CA SER A 48 1.50 -10.46 4.10
C SER A 48 0.42 -10.00 5.08
N CYS A 49 0.18 -10.76 6.15
CA CYS A 49 -0.80 -10.38 7.17
C CYS A 49 -0.39 -9.10 7.90
N LEU A 50 0.87 -9.01 8.33
CA LEU A 50 1.38 -7.82 9.02
C LEU A 50 1.32 -6.57 8.13
N ARG A 51 1.72 -6.69 6.88
CA ARG A 51 1.65 -5.57 5.93
C ARG A 51 0.22 -5.12 5.67
N ARG A 52 -0.73 -6.06 5.65
CA ARG A 52 -2.15 -5.72 5.51
C ARG A 52 -2.70 -5.00 6.75
N LEU A 53 -2.19 -5.29 7.94
CA LEU A 53 -2.58 -4.58 9.16
C LEU A 53 -2.09 -3.12 9.18
N GLU A 54 -0.95 -2.84 8.54
CA GLU A 54 -0.43 -1.48 8.38
C GLU A 54 -0.91 -0.77 7.10
N MET A 55 -1.53 -1.51 6.16
CA MET A 55 -2.06 -0.87 4.96
C MET A 55 -3.17 0.10 5.38
N PRO A 56 -3.12 1.36 4.92
CA PRO A 56 -4.25 2.25 5.10
C PRO A 56 -5.49 1.58 4.51
N SER A 57 -6.62 1.75 5.20
CA SER A 57 -7.91 1.28 4.70
C SER A 57 -8.09 1.72 3.25
N GLN A 58 -8.63 0.82 2.43
CA GLN A 58 -8.91 1.15 1.04
C GLN A 58 -9.83 2.39 1.00
N PRO A 59 -9.44 3.44 0.26
CA PRO A 59 -10.22 4.67 0.21
C PRO A 59 -11.64 4.38 -0.27
N GLN A 60 -12.63 4.87 0.46
CA GLN A 60 -14.05 4.66 0.19
C GLN A 60 -14.60 5.68 -0.82
N ASN A 61 -13.93 6.82 -0.95
CA ASN A 61 -14.29 7.90 -1.88
C ASN A 61 -13.02 8.54 -2.46
N ILE A 62 -13.20 9.36 -3.49
CA ILE A 62 -12.08 10.00 -4.19
C ILE A 62 -11.30 10.97 -3.28
N SER A 63 -11.94 11.60 -2.29
CA SER A 63 -11.29 12.52 -1.36
C SER A 63 -10.31 11.85 -0.40
N GLU A 64 -10.47 10.54 -0.16
CA GLU A 64 -9.54 9.75 0.63
C GLU A 64 -8.31 9.28 -0.17
N VAL A 65 -8.34 9.45 -1.50
CA VAL A 65 -7.19 9.10 -2.36
C VAL A 65 -6.14 10.20 -2.23
N ASN A 66 -4.98 9.83 -1.69
CA ASN A 66 -3.82 10.72 -1.69
C ASN A 66 -3.22 10.80 -3.10
N ILE A 67 -3.56 11.86 -3.82
CA ILE A 67 -3.06 12.15 -5.16
C ILE A 67 -1.78 12.98 -5.02
N SER A 68 -0.67 12.49 -5.57
CA SER A 68 0.59 13.23 -5.63
C SER A 68 0.39 14.58 -6.33
N GLU A 69 1.01 15.64 -5.82
CA GLU A 69 0.87 17.01 -6.34
C GLU A 69 1.15 17.10 -7.85
N SER A 70 2.12 16.35 -8.36
CA SER A 70 2.43 16.31 -9.80
C SER A 70 1.29 15.78 -10.69
N LEU A 71 0.36 15.02 -10.13
CA LEU A 71 -0.83 14.49 -10.81
C LEU A 71 -2.05 15.40 -10.64
N CYS A 72 -1.96 16.43 -9.81
CA CYS A 72 -3.01 17.42 -9.62
C CYS A 72 -3.03 18.48 -10.74
N PHE A 73 -2.08 18.45 -11.67
CA PHE A 73 -1.97 19.42 -12.76
C PHE A 73 -2.07 18.75 -14.13
N THR A 74 -2.67 19.44 -15.09
CA THR A 74 -2.66 19.04 -16.50
C THR A 74 -1.28 19.28 -17.12
N LEU A 75 -1.09 18.81 -18.36
CA LEU A 75 0.11 19.10 -19.16
C LEU A 75 0.35 20.61 -19.36
N ASN A 76 -0.70 21.43 -19.25
CA ASN A 76 -0.64 22.88 -19.38
C ASN A 76 -0.52 23.59 -18.01
N SER A 77 -0.21 22.85 -16.94
CA SER A 77 -0.10 23.36 -15.57
C SER A 77 -1.41 23.87 -14.95
N ASN A 78 -2.55 23.47 -15.51
CA ASN A 78 -3.85 23.86 -14.94
C ASN A 78 -4.25 22.89 -13.83
N PHE A 79 -4.79 23.41 -12.73
CA PHE A 79 -5.21 22.58 -11.61
C PHE A 79 -6.41 21.72 -12.00
N PHE A 80 -6.22 20.41 -11.91
CA PHE A 80 -7.22 19.40 -12.22
C PHE A 80 -8.12 19.18 -11.02
N LEU A 81 -9.42 19.17 -11.27
CA LEU A 81 -10.46 19.01 -10.28
C LEU A 81 -11.21 17.72 -10.58
N VAL A 82 -11.35 16.89 -9.54
CA VAL A 82 -12.21 15.71 -9.57
C VAL A 82 -13.31 15.91 -8.53
N LYS A 83 -14.56 15.78 -8.97
CA LYS A 83 -15.71 15.80 -8.07
C LYS A 83 -16.50 14.51 -8.23
N ASP A 84 -16.74 13.86 -7.11
CA ASP A 84 -17.59 12.67 -7.01
C ASP A 84 -18.93 13.11 -6.42
N HIS A 85 -20.02 12.84 -7.12
CA HIS A 85 -21.36 13.28 -6.72
C HIS A 85 -22.40 12.19 -6.98
N MET A 86 -23.31 12.02 -6.03
CA MET A 86 -24.47 11.15 -6.17
C MET A 86 -25.69 11.97 -6.58
N VAL A 87 -26.33 11.63 -7.70
CA VAL A 87 -27.63 12.17 -8.11
C VAL A 87 -28.62 11.02 -8.08
N ASP A 88 -29.53 11.04 -7.11
CA ASP A 88 -30.43 9.93 -6.81
C ASP A 88 -29.66 8.61 -6.60
N GLN A 89 -29.75 7.67 -7.53
CA GLN A 89 -29.07 6.37 -7.51
C GLN A 89 -27.88 6.30 -8.49
N GLU A 90 -27.61 7.38 -9.22
CA GLU A 90 -26.53 7.45 -10.19
C GLU A 90 -25.31 8.17 -9.62
N ARG A 91 -24.13 7.60 -9.88
CA ARG A 91 -22.86 8.19 -9.49
C ARG A 91 -22.26 8.94 -10.67
N ILE A 92 -22.02 10.23 -10.49
CA ILE A 92 -21.40 11.09 -11.48
C ILE A 92 -20.00 11.47 -10.99
N LEU A 93 -19.00 11.17 -11.83
CA LEU A 93 -17.64 11.68 -11.68
C LEU A 93 -17.40 12.79 -12.69
N ILE A 94 -17.07 13.97 -12.17
CA ILE A 94 -16.75 15.14 -12.97
C ILE A 94 -15.25 15.35 -12.92
N PHE A 95 -14.64 15.36 -14.10
CA PHE A 95 -13.23 15.69 -14.31
C PHE A 95 -13.18 17.02 -15.04
N THR A 96 -12.59 18.04 -14.42
CA THR A 96 -12.52 19.38 -14.99
C THR A 96 -11.25 20.08 -14.54
N ILE A 97 -11.04 21.31 -14.98
CA ILE A 97 -9.98 22.19 -14.49
C ILE A 97 -10.61 23.39 -13.80
N SER A 98 -9.87 24.00 -12.88
CA SER A 98 -10.34 25.17 -12.14
C SER A 98 -10.79 26.33 -13.03
N GLU A 99 -10.24 26.45 -14.23
CA GLU A 99 -10.58 27.48 -15.21
C GLU A 99 -12.01 27.34 -15.74
N ASN A 100 -12.49 26.12 -15.97
CA ASN A 100 -13.83 25.87 -16.51
C ASN A 100 -14.95 26.26 -15.54
N ILE A 101 -14.67 26.31 -14.24
CA ILE A 101 -15.65 26.68 -13.20
C ILE A 101 -15.79 28.20 -13.09
N ARG A 102 -14.75 28.97 -13.43
CA ARG A 102 -14.78 30.45 -13.34
C ARG A 102 -15.60 31.12 -14.45
N LEU A 103 -16.01 30.35 -15.46
CA LEU A 103 -16.77 30.82 -16.61
C LEU A 103 -18.29 30.59 -16.47
N ILE A 104 -18.74 30.10 -15.32
CA ILE A 104 -20.16 29.93 -14.93
C ILE A 104 -20.52 31.04 -13.95
#